data_AF-A0A2D7N9X8-F1
#
_entry.id   AF-A0A2D7N9X8-F1
#
_cell.length_a   1.000
_cell.length_b   1.000
_cell.length_c   1.000
_cell.angle_alpha   90.00
_cell.angle_beta   90.00
_cell.angle_gamma   90.00
#
_symmetry.space_group_name_H-M   'P 1'
#
loop_
_entity.id
_entity.type
_entity.pdbx_description
1 polymer ?
#
loop_
_entity_poly.entity_id
_entity_poly.type
_entity_poly.pdbx_seq_one_letter_code
_entity_poly.pdbx_strand_id
1 'polypeptide(L)'
;MTISNNPLDAPIPGMSLTGELGAKPWQQPAQHADIENVIDYYMDYLTDPIFVDKTLDVLELGVPVTSLAQIINNSSIMEGIHSVDAGILVMPIIMEIIANVAEGSDIKYEMGTKIKTDPDKIDNTKIALAFKNIKEKVSDKVEQTDKEKETSEPTGLMMRRK
;
A
#
# COMPACT_ATOMS: atom_id res chain seq x y z
N MET A 1 -11.69 10.31 16.71
CA MET A 1 -12.45 10.46 15.45
C MET A 1 -12.96 9.09 15.04
N THR A 2 -14.27 8.86 15.15
CA THR A 2 -14.91 7.60 14.75
C THR A 2 -15.14 7.65 13.24
N ILE A 3 -14.42 6.85 12.46
CA ILE A 3 -14.68 6.69 11.03
C ILE A 3 -15.96 5.87 10.89
N SER A 4 -17.11 6.55 10.79
CA SER A 4 -18.36 5.91 10.42
C SER A 4 -18.29 5.55 8.94
N ASN A 5 -18.20 4.26 8.63
CA ASN A 5 -18.26 3.75 7.26
C ASN A 5 -19.70 3.87 6.72
N ASN A 6 -20.12 5.11 6.43
CA ASN A 6 -21.40 5.42 5.82
C ASN A 6 -21.19 5.46 4.29
N PRO A 7 -21.83 4.58 3.49
CA PRO A 7 -21.63 4.52 2.04
C PRO A 7 -22.10 5.79 1.28
N LEU A 8 -22.68 6.75 1.99
CA LEU A 8 -23.19 8.03 1.50
C LEU A 8 -22.17 9.17 1.62
N ASP A 9 -21.02 8.92 2.27
CA ASP A 9 -19.92 9.89 2.45
C ASP A 9 -18.75 9.63 1.47
N ALA A 10 -18.99 8.78 0.46
CA ALA A 10 -18.03 8.56 -0.63
C ALA A 10 -18.11 9.71 -1.64
N PRO A 11 -16.98 10.12 -2.25
CA PRO A 11 -16.99 11.13 -3.31
C PRO A 11 -17.89 10.68 -4.47
N ILE A 12 -18.69 11.61 -4.99
CA ILE A 12 -19.59 11.36 -6.12
C ILE A 12 -18.72 10.94 -7.32
N PRO A 13 -19.09 9.91 -8.10
CA PRO A 13 -18.38 9.54 -9.32
C PRO A 13 -18.16 10.77 -10.21
N GLY A 14 -16.91 10.98 -10.65
CA GLY A 14 -16.54 12.13 -11.48
C GLY A 14 -16.11 13.39 -10.72
N MET A 15 -16.27 13.45 -9.39
CA MET A 15 -15.79 14.58 -8.56
C MET A 15 -14.25 14.76 -8.61
N SER A 16 -13.50 13.71 -8.94
CA SER A 16 -12.05 13.82 -9.17
C SER A 16 -11.68 14.66 -10.40
N LEU A 17 -12.61 14.84 -11.34
CA LEU A 17 -12.41 15.61 -12.57
C LEU A 17 -12.91 17.05 -12.46
N THR A 18 -13.51 17.43 -11.33
CA THR A 18 -14.04 18.79 -11.10
C THR A 18 -13.11 19.69 -10.29
N GLY A 19 -11.93 19.19 -9.89
CA GLY A 19 -10.92 20.01 -9.22
C GLY A 19 -10.33 21.06 -10.16
N GLU A 20 -9.94 22.21 -9.62
CA GLU A 20 -9.24 23.22 -10.40
C GLU A 20 -7.91 22.67 -10.95
N LEU A 21 -7.52 23.13 -12.15
CA LEU A 21 -6.25 22.73 -12.75
C LEU A 21 -5.10 23.21 -11.87
N GLY A 22 -4.27 22.28 -11.41
CA GLY A 22 -3.12 22.60 -10.57
C GLY A 22 -3.45 22.79 -9.09
N ALA A 23 -4.65 22.41 -8.64
CA ALA A 23 -5.03 22.47 -7.22
C ALA A 23 -4.21 21.52 -6.33
N LYS A 24 -3.58 20.50 -6.90
CA LYS A 24 -2.75 19.55 -6.16
C LYS A 24 -1.28 19.93 -6.25
N PRO A 25 -0.50 19.89 -5.16
CA PRO A 25 0.91 20.29 -5.20
C PRO A 25 1.74 19.55 -6.24
N TRP A 26 1.51 18.24 -6.43
CA TRP A 26 2.19 17.43 -7.46
C TRP A 26 1.78 17.72 -8.91
N GLN A 27 0.75 18.55 -9.13
CA GLN A 27 0.37 19.03 -10.47
C GLN A 27 1.13 20.31 -10.84
N GLN A 28 1.73 20.99 -9.86
CA GLN A 28 2.58 22.17 -10.04
C GLN A 28 4.03 21.73 -10.24
N PRO A 29 4.90 22.60 -10.78
CA PRO A 29 6.33 22.34 -10.81
C PRO A 29 6.86 22.08 -9.39
N ALA A 30 7.79 21.15 -9.27
CA ALA A 30 8.41 20.80 -8.00
C ALA A 30 9.15 21.99 -7.37
N GLN A 31 9.15 22.08 -6.05
CA GLN A 31 9.90 23.11 -5.32
C GLN A 31 11.41 22.99 -5.55
N HIS A 32 11.92 21.76 -5.56
CA HIS A 32 13.30 21.44 -5.89
C HIS A 32 13.35 20.69 -7.22
N ALA A 33 13.89 21.36 -8.25
CA ALA A 33 14.11 20.76 -9.57
C ALA A 33 15.44 20.00 -9.65
N ASP A 34 16.46 20.47 -8.93
CA ASP A 34 17.80 19.89 -8.94
C ASP A 34 17.94 18.81 -7.86
N ILE A 35 18.64 17.73 -8.22
CA ILE A 35 18.86 16.57 -7.35
C ILE A 35 19.64 16.96 -6.08
N GLU A 36 20.63 17.85 -6.21
CA GLU A 36 21.45 18.32 -5.08
C GLU A 36 20.60 18.98 -4.00
N ASN A 37 19.69 19.88 -4.40
CA ASN A 37 18.78 20.54 -3.48
C ASN A 37 17.82 19.56 -2.79
N VAL A 38 17.41 18.48 -3.49
CA VAL A 38 16.58 17.42 -2.91
C VAL A 38 17.35 16.61 -1.86
N ILE A 39 18.62 16.33 -2.13
CA ILE A 39 19.50 15.64 -1.17
C ILE A 39 19.68 16.48 0.09
N ASP A 40 19.97 17.78 -0.08
CA ASP A 40 20.15 18.71 1.05
C ASP A 40 18.88 18.79 1.91
N TYR A 41 17.70 18.90 1.25
CA TYR A 41 16.41 18.86 1.93
C TYR A 41 16.26 17.59 2.79
N TYR A 42 16.56 16.41 2.23
CA TYR A 42 16.44 15.17 2.97
C TYR A 42 17.49 15.00 4.06
N MET A 43 18.68 15.58 3.90
CA MET A 43 19.67 15.57 4.97
C MET A 43 19.18 16.37 6.18
N ASP A 44 18.71 17.59 5.96
CA ASP A 44 18.19 18.42 7.05
C ASP A 44 16.94 17.79 7.68
N TYR A 45 16.04 17.26 6.86
CA TYR A 45 14.78 16.67 7.33
C TYR A 45 14.98 15.36 8.12
N LEU A 46 15.83 14.45 7.62
CA LEU A 46 16.03 13.13 8.23
C LEU A 46 16.98 13.16 9.42
N THR A 47 17.76 14.24 9.58
CA THR A 47 18.64 14.44 10.75
C THR A 47 18.03 15.35 11.82
N ASP A 48 16.84 15.92 11.56
CA ASP A 48 16.09 16.66 12.58
C ASP A 48 15.83 15.75 13.80
N PRO A 49 16.27 16.14 15.02
CA PRO A 49 16.10 15.34 16.23
C PRO A 49 14.67 14.84 16.46
N ILE A 50 13.65 15.65 16.11
CA ILE A 50 12.24 15.28 16.27
C ILE A 50 11.85 14.15 15.31
N PHE A 51 12.43 14.15 14.12
CA PHE A 51 12.18 13.14 13.12
C PHE A 51 12.96 11.87 13.42
N VAL A 52 14.24 12.01 13.79
CA VAL A 52 15.13 10.92 14.18
C VAL A 52 14.49 10.05 15.26
N ASP A 53 14.04 10.63 16.37
CA ASP A 53 13.44 9.90 17.50
C ASP A 53 12.27 9.02 17.04
N LYS A 54 11.36 9.59 16.23
CA LYS A 54 10.21 8.87 15.67
C LYS A 54 10.62 7.79 14.67
N THR A 55 11.66 8.03 13.85
CA THR A 55 12.13 7.02 12.91
C THR A 55 12.72 5.82 13.65
N LEU A 56 13.46 6.06 14.72
CA LEU A 56 14.04 5.02 15.56
C LEU A 56 12.94 4.16 16.20
N ASP A 57 11.92 4.79 16.79
CA ASP A 57 10.75 4.08 17.35
C ASP A 57 10.11 3.15 16.32
N VAL A 58 9.92 3.61 15.08
CA VAL A 58 9.28 2.81 14.03
C VAL A 58 10.18 1.68 13.53
N LEU A 59 11.51 1.89 13.50
CA LEU A 59 12.47 0.86 13.18
C LEU A 59 12.51 -0.23 14.28
N GLU A 60 12.41 0.14 15.55
CA GLU A 60 12.33 -0.81 16.67
C GLU A 60 11.08 -1.70 16.59
N LEU A 61 9.97 -1.17 16.06
CA LEU A 61 8.74 -1.93 15.79
C LEU A 61 8.90 -2.96 14.65
N GLY A 62 10.08 -3.03 14.01
CA GLY A 62 10.40 -4.01 12.97
C GLY A 62 9.91 -3.61 11.58
N VAL A 63 9.54 -2.34 11.38
CA VAL A 63 9.25 -1.82 10.04
C VAL A 63 10.57 -1.71 9.26
N PRO A 64 10.64 -2.24 8.03
CA PRO A 64 11.87 -2.19 7.26
C PRO A 64 12.18 -0.77 6.76
N VAL A 65 13.46 -0.45 6.63
CA VAL A 65 13.96 0.87 6.17
C VAL A 65 13.41 1.23 4.79
N THR A 66 13.31 0.27 3.87
CA THR A 66 12.74 0.50 2.52
C THR A 66 11.31 1.01 2.58
N SER A 67 10.47 0.47 3.46
CA SER A 67 9.08 0.91 3.59
C SER A 67 8.99 2.32 4.14
N LEU A 68 9.80 2.66 5.15
CA LEU A 68 9.87 4.02 5.67
C LEU A 68 10.35 5.01 4.61
N ALA A 69 11.44 4.70 3.91
CA ALA A 69 11.97 5.53 2.84
C ALA A 69 10.93 5.76 1.72
N GLN A 70 10.16 4.73 1.35
CA GLN A 70 9.08 4.84 0.37
C GLN A 70 7.95 5.74 0.85
N ILE A 71 7.54 5.64 2.11
CA ILE A 71 6.49 6.48 2.70
C ILE A 71 6.93 7.95 2.66
N ILE A 72 8.15 8.23 3.13
CA ILE A 72 8.71 9.58 3.16
C ILE A 72 8.79 10.15 1.74
N ASN A 73 9.39 9.41 0.80
CA ASN A 73 9.51 9.83 -0.59
C ASN A 73 8.16 10.11 -1.24
N ASN A 74 7.17 9.24 -1.02
CA ASN A 74 5.83 9.44 -1.57
C ASN A 74 5.13 10.65 -0.96
N SER A 75 5.29 10.89 0.35
CA SER A 75 4.74 12.08 1.02
C SER A 75 5.31 13.35 0.40
N SER A 76 6.63 13.40 0.19
CA SER A 76 7.31 14.55 -0.41
C SER A 76 6.87 14.80 -1.86
N ILE A 77 6.62 13.75 -2.64
CA ILE A 77 6.04 13.88 -3.99
C ILE A 77 4.62 14.45 -3.91
N MET A 78 3.81 13.97 -2.98
CA MET A 78 2.45 14.48 -2.76
C MET A 78 2.42 15.94 -2.29
N GLU A 79 3.46 16.39 -1.62
CA GLU A 79 3.62 17.80 -1.24
C GLU A 79 4.25 18.64 -2.35
N GLY A 80 4.64 18.04 -3.47
CA GLY A 80 5.28 18.72 -4.59
C GLY A 80 6.69 19.21 -4.28
N ILE A 81 7.36 18.61 -3.28
CA ILE A 81 8.73 19.00 -2.88
C ILE A 81 9.71 18.68 -4.01
N HIS A 82 9.62 17.49 -4.58
CA HIS A 82 10.42 17.06 -5.72
C HIS A 82 9.59 16.22 -6.69
N SER A 83 10.12 16.00 -7.90
CA SER A 83 9.47 15.16 -8.90
C SER A 83 9.60 13.66 -8.57
N VAL A 84 8.79 12.84 -9.23
CA VAL A 84 8.87 11.37 -9.09
C VAL A 84 10.23 10.84 -9.52
N ASP A 85 10.79 11.39 -10.60
CA ASP A 85 12.09 10.96 -11.14
C ASP A 85 13.23 11.28 -10.17
N ALA A 86 13.24 12.50 -9.63
CA ALA A 86 14.19 12.87 -8.57
C ALA A 86 14.06 11.97 -7.34
N GLY A 87 12.83 11.61 -6.93
CA GLY A 87 12.57 10.72 -5.80
C GLY A 87 13.14 9.31 -6.01
N ILE A 88 13.08 8.77 -7.23
CA ILE A 88 13.67 7.47 -7.56
C ILE A 88 15.20 7.52 -7.44
N LEU A 89 15.82 8.61 -7.91
CA LEU A 89 17.27 8.79 -7.86
C LEU A 89 17.79 8.98 -6.43
N VAL A 90 17.03 9.66 -5.57
CA VAL A 90 17.42 9.98 -4.19
C VAL A 90 17.05 8.86 -3.20
N MET A 91 16.17 7.93 -3.57
CA MET A 91 15.74 6.81 -2.71
C MET A 91 16.89 6.04 -2.02
N PRO A 92 18.00 5.66 -2.72
CA PRO A 92 19.11 4.98 -2.06
C PRO A 92 19.78 5.82 -0.97
N ILE A 93 19.84 7.14 -1.19
CA ILE A 93 20.44 8.09 -0.25
C ILE A 93 19.57 8.22 0.99
N ILE A 94 18.24 8.33 0.83
CA ILE A 94 17.29 8.37 1.95
C ILE A 94 17.45 7.13 2.83
N MET A 95 17.52 5.93 2.21
CA MET A 95 17.72 4.69 2.94
C MET A 95 19.04 4.68 3.71
N GLU A 96 20.11 5.20 3.12
CA GLU A 96 21.43 5.28 3.73
C GLU A 96 21.45 6.24 4.93
N ILE A 97 20.77 7.40 4.83
CA ILE A 97 20.66 8.35 5.94
C ILE A 97 19.92 7.70 7.12
N ILE A 98 18.79 7.03 6.85
CA ILE A 98 18.01 6.34 7.89
C ILE A 98 18.83 5.20 8.53
N ALA A 99 19.57 4.43 7.73
CA ALA A 99 20.44 3.37 8.23
C ALA A 99 21.55 3.94 9.12
N ASN A 100 22.22 5.01 8.70
CA ASN A 100 23.27 5.68 9.48
C ASN A 100 22.75 6.20 10.83
N VAL A 101 21.54 6.77 10.84
CA VAL A 101 20.88 7.21 12.08
C VAL A 101 20.61 6.00 13.00
N ALA A 102 20.11 4.90 12.46
CA ALA A 102 19.84 3.68 13.23
C ALA A 102 21.14 3.04 13.78
N GLU A 103 22.21 2.99 12.99
CA GLU A 103 23.52 2.52 13.42
C GLU A 103 24.12 3.40 14.51
N GLY A 104 23.98 4.73 14.39
CA GLY A 104 24.42 5.69 15.41
C GLY A 104 23.72 5.53 16.76
N SER A 105 22.51 4.98 16.75
CA SER A 105 21.70 4.69 17.95
C SER A 105 21.71 3.22 18.37
N ASP A 106 22.51 2.37 17.71
CA ASP A 106 22.66 0.93 17.98
C ASP A 106 21.33 0.13 17.95
N ILE A 107 20.42 0.52 17.05
CA ILE A 107 19.13 -0.13 16.87
C ILE A 107 19.21 -1.21 15.79
N LYS A 108 18.60 -2.36 16.04
CA LYS A 108 18.50 -3.44 15.04
C LYS A 108 17.40 -3.11 14.05
N TYR A 109 17.76 -2.92 12.80
CA TYR A 109 16.81 -2.68 11.71
C TYR A 109 16.93 -3.75 10.61
N GLU A 110 15.87 -3.89 9.82
CA GLU A 110 15.90 -4.67 8.59
C GLU A 110 15.87 -3.74 7.37
N MET A 111 16.77 -3.94 6.41
CA MET A 111 16.72 -3.14 5.18
C MET A 111 15.52 -3.46 4.28
N GLY A 112 14.85 -4.61 4.44
CA GLY A 112 13.69 -4.98 3.62
C GLY A 112 13.97 -5.16 2.11
N THR A 113 15.24 -5.17 1.70
CA THR A 113 15.67 -5.41 0.31
C THR A 113 15.80 -6.89 -0.05
N LYS A 114 15.77 -7.77 0.96
CA LYS A 114 15.82 -9.22 0.77
C LYS A 114 14.40 -9.78 0.67
N ILE A 115 14.14 -10.54 -0.39
CA ILE A 115 12.92 -11.33 -0.51
C ILE A 115 13.01 -12.41 0.58
N LYS A 116 12.15 -12.31 1.61
CA LYS A 116 11.99 -13.38 2.62
C LYS A 116 11.27 -14.55 1.96
N THR A 117 11.98 -15.34 1.15
CA THR A 117 11.50 -16.65 0.75
C THR A 117 11.90 -17.62 1.86
N ASP A 118 11.11 -17.68 2.93
CA ASP A 118 11.15 -18.85 3.82
C ASP A 118 10.50 -20.00 3.01
N PRO A 119 11.25 -21.01 2.53
CA PRO A 119 10.67 -22.12 1.79
C PRO A 119 9.63 -22.90 2.61
N ASP A 120 9.69 -22.79 3.94
CA ASP A 120 8.82 -23.50 4.89
C ASP A 120 7.56 -22.71 5.29
N LYS A 121 7.46 -21.41 4.97
CA LYS A 121 6.25 -20.62 5.25
C LYS A 121 5.42 -20.47 3.98
N ILE A 122 4.33 -21.21 3.92
CA ILE A 122 3.32 -21.05 2.88
C ILE A 122 2.54 -19.77 3.18
N ASP A 123 2.53 -18.81 2.26
CA ASP A 123 1.71 -17.60 2.39
C ASP A 123 0.24 -17.95 2.61
N ASN A 124 -0.42 -17.24 3.53
CA ASN A 124 -1.85 -17.44 3.83
C ASN A 124 -2.74 -17.32 2.57
N THR A 125 -2.31 -16.52 1.60
CA THR A 125 -2.98 -16.38 0.29
C THR A 125 -2.92 -17.66 -0.53
N LYS A 126 -1.80 -18.38 -0.51
CA LYS A 126 -1.65 -19.68 -1.20
C LYS A 126 -2.47 -20.77 -0.51
N ILE A 127 -2.54 -20.75 0.82
CA ILE A 127 -3.41 -21.65 1.60
C ILE A 127 -4.88 -21.41 1.25
N ALA A 128 -5.31 -20.15 1.23
CA ALA A 128 -6.68 -19.78 0.85
C ALA A 128 -7.04 -20.17 -0.59
N LEU A 129 -6.11 -20.00 -1.54
CA LEU A 129 -6.28 -20.46 -2.93
C LEU A 129 -6.40 -21.98 -3.02
N ALA A 130 -5.59 -22.72 -2.27
CA ALA A 130 -5.69 -24.18 -2.20
C ALA A 130 -7.07 -24.62 -1.67
N PHE A 131 -7.56 -24.01 -0.59
CA PHE A 131 -8.89 -24.29 -0.05
C PHE A 131 -10.02 -23.94 -1.04
N LYS A 132 -9.90 -22.82 -1.77
CA LYS A 132 -10.86 -22.43 -2.80
C LYS A 132 -10.90 -23.47 -3.93
N ASN A 133 -9.74 -23.88 -4.44
CA ASN A 133 -9.64 -24.88 -5.51
C ASN A 133 -10.16 -26.26 -5.07
N ILE A 134 -9.96 -26.63 -3.80
CA ILE A 134 -10.55 -27.85 -3.23
C ILE A 134 -12.07 -27.72 -3.15
N LYS A 135 -12.59 -26.58 -2.68
CA LYS A 135 -14.03 -26.34 -2.57
C LYS A 135 -14.73 -26.37 -3.94
N GLU A 136 -14.12 -25.78 -4.97
CA GLU A 136 -14.63 -25.84 -6.35
C GLU A 136 -14.66 -27.29 -6.86
N LYS A 137 -13.56 -28.06 -6.69
CA LYS A 137 -13.52 -29.48 -7.08
C LYS A 137 -14.48 -30.38 -6.30
N VAL A 138 -14.83 -30.01 -5.07
CA VAL A 138 -15.83 -30.72 -4.26
C VAL A 138 -17.24 -30.34 -4.73
N SER A 139 -17.48 -29.08 -5.09
CA SER A 139 -18.75 -28.63 -5.68
C SER A 139 -19.04 -29.32 -7.02
N ASP A 140 -18.02 -29.45 -7.88
CA ASP A 140 -18.13 -30.13 -9.18
C ASP A 140 -18.42 -31.64 -9.04
N LYS A 141 -18.00 -32.26 -7.93
CA LYS A 141 -18.30 -33.67 -7.64
C LYS A 141 -19.70 -33.89 -7.08
N VAL A 142 -20.26 -32.91 -6.37
CA VAL A 142 -21.64 -32.97 -5.86
C VAL A 142 -22.64 -32.74 -7.01
N GLU A 143 -22.30 -31.91 -8.00
CA GLU A 143 -23.15 -31.68 -9.18
C GLU A 143 -23.27 -32.90 -10.12
N GLN A 144 -22.39 -33.91 -10.02
CA GLN A 144 -22.48 -35.13 -10.83
C GLN A 144 -23.36 -36.22 -10.21
N THR A 145 -23.68 -36.15 -8.91
CA THR A 145 -24.57 -37.12 -8.24
C THR A 145 -26.04 -36.74 -8.28
N ASP A 146 -26.39 -35.48 -8.57
CA ASP A 146 -27.77 -34.98 -8.44
C ASP A 146 -28.50 -34.78 -9.78
N LYS A 147 -27.92 -35.19 -10.93
CA LYS A 147 -28.54 -34.99 -12.25
C LYS A 147 -29.57 -36.04 -12.68
N GLU A 148 -29.93 -36.99 -11.82
CA GLU A 148 -30.92 -38.01 -12.15
C GLU A 148 -32.04 -38.09 -11.10
N LYS A 149 -32.75 -36.97 -10.91
CA LYS A 149 -34.18 -36.92 -10.53
C LYS A 149 -34.76 -35.50 -10.57
N GLU A 150 -35.93 -35.43 -11.18
CA GLU A 150 -37.01 -34.44 -10.99
C GLU A 150 -36.97 -33.14 -11.82
N THR A 151 -37.59 -33.25 -13.00
CA THR A 151 -38.40 -32.20 -13.61
C THR A 151 -39.51 -31.71 -12.66
N SER A 152 -39.50 -30.43 -12.28
CA SER A 152 -40.73 -29.64 -12.09
C SER A 152 -40.42 -28.13 -12.11
N GLU A 153 -40.83 -27.50 -13.22
CA GLU A 153 -41.26 -26.10 -13.43
C GLU A 153 -40.50 -24.91 -12.79
N PRO A 154 -40.07 -23.90 -13.58
CA PRO A 154 -39.43 -22.70 -13.06
C PRO A 154 -40.44 -21.77 -12.37
N THR A 155 -40.37 -21.68 -11.04
CA THR A 155 -41.13 -20.71 -10.24
C THR A 155 -40.43 -19.34 -10.29
N GLY A 156 -40.71 -18.57 -11.34
CA GLY A 156 -40.24 -17.19 -11.49
C GLY A 156 -41.08 -16.16 -10.71
N LEU A 157 -40.45 -15.06 -10.29
CA LEU A 157 -41.00 -13.90 -9.57
C LEU A 157 -42.11 -13.11 -10.32
N MET A 158 -42.69 -13.70 -11.37
CA MET A 158 -43.78 -13.14 -12.17
C MET A 158 -45.04 -14.02 -12.08
N MET A 159 -45.31 -14.68 -10.95
CA MET A 159 -46.62 -15.26 -10.70
C MET A 159 -47.57 -14.15 -10.24
N ARG A 160 -48.21 -13.51 -11.22
CA ARG A 160 -49.20 -12.46 -11.02
C ARG A 160 -50.40 -13.04 -10.27
N ARG A 161 -50.70 -12.50 -9.08
CA ARG A 161 -51.98 -12.78 -8.41
C ARG A 161 -53.12 -12.22 -9.28
N LYS A 162 -54.14 -13.08 -9.43
CA LYS A 162 -55.50 -12.84 -9.94
C LYS A 162 -55.72 -13.07 -11.43
#